data_AF-A0A1F9V4I3-F1
#
_entry.id   AF-A0A1F9V4I3-F1
#
_cell.length_a   1.000
_cell.length_b   1.000
_cell.length_c   1.000
_cell.angle_alpha   90.00
_cell.angle_beta   90.00
_cell.angle_gamma   90.00
#
_symmetry.space_group_name_H-M   'P 1'
#
loop_
_entity.id
_entity.type
_entity.pdbx_description
1 polymer ?
#
loop_
_entity_poly.entity_id
_entity_poly.type
_entity_poly.pdbx_seq_one_letter_code
_entity_poly.pdbx_strand_id
1 'polypeptide(L)'
;MFAAITAAALQPQVMVQGYLTNAAGTPYTTAQAVQFKVYQGGIAATAGTGTVYYEETATITPSASGVFNHPLGSGTPSTAFLVVAGGATIPNSLSTTTFDTSSAVFLEISVGGTILLPRVQMLSVPYASLATTAENLKPTTSVTVVNITASSGTFTATGNTQYSIATASGISVGAGGVTAAFFKGDLYGNVNGSAGSVAANSITAGTFGSAVLLPAGNLIGGVASTNTANVFPLVQTMQGGVVGSSGSFMNGVTAGSGTFTATGNTQYSIATASGISVGAGGVTAAFFDGTHYGDASGMTGISTILRQYTSNTTAASNRNDTAIPNDDTIPSVGEGTQFASITVTPVKAASMMFLIATAHGAYSGGAACNRAFVCVFNGVTNLGCGATQLTSFPGAATAYIMVSSGGTAARTYTARFGCESADGFQLNGISTGRLLGGAMTSGLYLWELGG
;
A
#
# COMPACT_ATOMS: atom_id res chain seq x y z
N MET A 1 -17.12 41.48 48.77
CA MET A 1 -16.82 42.70 48.00
C MET A 1 -15.45 43.17 48.46
N PHE A 2 -14.38 42.83 47.74
CA PHE A 2 -13.02 43.27 48.09
C PHE A 2 -12.72 44.54 47.30
N ALA A 3 -12.65 45.67 48.00
CA ALA A 3 -12.17 46.93 47.44
C ALA A 3 -10.63 46.90 47.44
N ALA A 4 -10.03 46.91 46.25
CA ALA A 4 -8.61 47.12 46.11
C ALA A 4 -8.31 48.58 46.45
N ILE A 5 -7.69 48.82 47.60
CA ILE A 5 -7.09 50.11 47.91
C ILE A 5 -5.82 50.16 47.06
N THR A 6 -5.86 50.85 45.93
CA THR A 6 -4.65 51.21 45.20
C THR A 6 -3.81 52.08 46.12
N ALA A 7 -2.70 51.54 46.61
CA ALA A 7 -1.73 52.34 47.34
C ALA A 7 -1.34 53.51 46.43
N ALA A 8 -1.63 54.74 46.88
CA ALA A 8 -1.21 55.92 46.16
C ALA A 8 0.31 55.84 45.99
N ALA A 9 0.78 55.93 44.74
CA ALA A 9 2.20 55.92 44.46
C ALA A 9 2.88 56.99 45.32
N LEU A 10 3.91 56.60 46.07
CA LEU A 10 4.73 57.55 46.81
C LEU A 10 5.22 58.60 45.82
N GLN A 11 4.92 59.87 46.10
CA GLN A 11 5.40 60.94 45.25
C GLN A 11 6.94 60.96 45.25
N PRO A 12 7.58 61.25 44.12
CA PRO A 12 9.01 61.48 44.07
C PRO A 12 9.40 62.55 45.11
N GLN A 13 10.37 62.23 45.96
CA GLN A 13 10.89 63.16 46.95
C GLN A 13 12.38 63.37 46.73
N VAL A 14 12.84 64.62 46.83
CA VAL A 14 14.27 64.97 46.77
C VAL A 14 14.65 65.58 48.11
N MET A 15 15.58 64.95 48.83
CA MET A 15 16.00 65.45 50.13
C MET A 15 16.92 66.67 49.99
N VAL A 16 16.52 67.81 50.55
CA VAL A 16 17.34 69.02 50.64
C VAL A 16 17.90 69.11 52.05
N GLN A 17 19.22 69.15 52.15
CA GLN A 17 19.94 69.38 53.39
C GLN A 17 20.73 70.68 53.27
N GLY A 18 20.67 71.52 54.30
CA GLY A 18 21.37 72.79 54.31
C GLY A 18 21.62 73.33 55.72
N TYR A 19 22.40 74.41 55.77
CA TYR A 19 22.60 75.22 56.96
C TYR A 19 21.90 76.56 56.76
N LEU A 20 21.09 76.97 57.73
CA LEU A 20 20.40 78.25 57.70
C LEU A 20 21.02 79.19 58.74
N THR A 21 21.74 80.20 58.26
CA THR A 21 22.40 81.22 59.09
C THR A 21 21.96 82.61 58.68
N ASN A 22 21.95 83.56 59.62
CA ASN A 22 21.75 84.97 59.30
C ASN A 22 23.00 85.57 58.62
N ALA A 23 22.93 86.86 58.26
CA ALA A 23 24.05 87.57 57.61
C ALA A 23 25.33 87.64 58.47
N ALA A 24 25.23 87.46 59.79
CA ALA A 24 26.37 87.38 60.71
C ALA A 24 26.91 85.94 60.88
N GLY A 25 26.37 84.97 60.13
CA GLY A 25 26.73 83.55 60.25
C GLY A 25 26.15 82.85 61.47
N THR A 26 25.28 83.50 62.25
CA THR A 26 24.61 82.86 63.40
C THR A 26 23.51 81.93 62.90
N PRO A 27 23.45 80.67 63.38
CA PRO A 27 22.38 79.74 63.03
C PRO A 27 20.99 80.27 63.37
N TYR A 28 20.03 80.10 62.47
CA TYR A 28 18.62 80.21 62.82
C TYR A 28 18.20 78.95 63.58
N THR A 29 17.54 79.13 64.73
CA THR A 29 17.04 78.02 65.56
C THR A 29 15.52 78.07 65.77
N THR A 30 14.85 79.07 65.20
CA THR A 30 13.39 79.22 65.23
C THR A 30 12.80 78.87 63.87
N ALA A 31 11.51 78.50 63.84
CA ALA A 31 10.80 78.19 62.61
C ALA A 31 10.89 79.32 61.57
N GLN A 32 11.30 78.99 60.36
CA GLN A 32 11.41 79.88 59.21
C GLN A 32 10.45 79.44 58.11
N ALA A 33 9.77 80.39 57.47
CA ALA A 33 9.05 80.14 56.23
C ALA A 33 10.04 80.07 55.07
N VAL A 34 10.13 78.88 54.45
CA VAL A 34 11.04 78.60 53.33
C VAL A 34 10.21 78.25 52.10
N GLN A 35 10.53 78.89 50.98
CA GLN A 35 9.98 78.57 49.68
C GLN A 35 11.03 77.86 48.84
N PHE A 36 10.63 76.77 48.19
CA PHE A 36 11.45 76.02 47.26
C PHE A 36 10.85 76.12 45.86
N LYS A 37 11.67 76.47 44.88
CA LYS A 37 11.31 76.47 43.46
C LYS A 37 12.32 75.68 42.65
N VAL A 38 11.84 74.77 41.81
CA VAL A 38 12.68 74.04 40.85
C VAL A 38 12.52 74.68 39.49
N TYR A 39 13.64 75.16 38.95
CA TYR A 39 13.76 75.74 37.62
C TYR A 39 14.41 74.77 36.64
N GLN A 40 13.95 74.73 35.39
CA GLN A 40 14.73 74.21 34.27
C GLN A 40 15.26 75.39 33.43
N GLY A 41 16.54 75.36 33.09
CA GLY A 41 17.27 76.45 32.44
C GLY A 41 17.56 77.64 33.37
N GLY A 42 18.03 78.75 32.81
CA GLY A 42 18.39 79.94 33.57
C GLY A 42 19.86 80.02 33.99
N ILE A 43 20.19 81.01 34.82
CA ILE A 43 21.54 81.36 35.27
C ILE A 43 21.60 81.30 36.80
N ALA A 44 22.48 80.47 37.37
CA ALA A 44 22.57 80.26 38.82
C ALA A 44 22.65 81.57 39.65
N ALA A 45 23.35 82.59 39.14
CA ALA A 45 23.58 83.87 39.82
C ALA A 45 22.41 84.87 39.77
N THR A 46 21.36 84.60 38.99
CA THR A 46 20.23 85.52 38.81
C THR A 46 18.93 84.86 39.28
N ALA A 47 18.26 85.47 40.24
CA ALA A 47 16.97 85.00 40.74
C ALA A 47 15.92 84.95 39.62
N GLY A 48 15.04 83.95 39.67
CA GLY A 48 13.84 83.88 38.83
C GLY A 48 14.05 83.59 37.33
N THR A 49 15.27 83.41 36.83
CA THR A 49 15.46 83.09 35.39
C THR A 49 15.27 81.61 35.11
N GLY A 50 14.70 81.25 33.95
CA GLY A 50 14.36 79.86 33.58
C GLY A 50 12.86 79.61 33.77
N THR A 51 12.43 78.36 33.59
CA THR A 51 11.02 77.98 33.73
C THR A 51 10.81 77.26 35.05
N VAL A 52 9.82 77.69 35.85
CA VAL A 52 9.46 77.01 37.11
C VAL A 52 8.68 75.74 36.78
N TYR A 53 9.14 74.59 37.27
CA TYR A 53 8.50 73.29 37.13
C TYR A 53 7.91 72.75 38.43
N TYR A 54 8.29 73.32 39.56
CA TYR A 54 7.76 72.95 40.87
C TYR A 54 7.94 74.09 41.86
N GLU A 55 6.95 74.30 42.73
CA GLU A 55 6.99 75.28 43.81
C GLU A 55 6.27 74.75 45.05
N GLU A 56 6.92 74.82 46.20
CA GLU A 56 6.31 74.54 47.51
C GLU A 56 6.76 75.53 48.57
N THR A 57 5.96 75.61 49.63
CA THR A 57 6.31 76.33 50.86
C THR A 57 6.35 75.35 52.02
N ALA A 58 7.32 75.53 52.92
CA ALA A 58 7.48 74.71 54.11
C ALA A 58 7.90 75.58 55.29
N THR A 59 7.44 75.20 56.48
CA THR A 59 7.91 75.78 57.74
C THR A 59 9.05 74.90 58.26
N ILE A 60 10.27 75.40 58.21
CA ILE A 60 11.47 74.66 58.60
C ILE A 60 11.95 75.16 59.95
N THR A 61 12.12 74.24 60.91
CA THR A 61 12.78 74.54 62.19
C THR A 61 14.17 73.91 62.16
N PRO A 62 15.25 74.69 61.94
CA PRO A 62 16.60 74.13 61.93
C PRO A 62 17.04 73.67 63.33
N SER A 63 18.06 72.82 63.38
CA SER A 63 18.70 72.40 64.63
C SER A 63 19.40 73.57 65.34
N ALA A 64 19.93 73.34 66.53
CA ALA A 64 20.76 74.32 67.25
C ALA A 64 22.01 74.76 66.46
N SER A 65 22.48 73.95 65.50
CA SER A 65 23.57 74.28 64.59
C SER A 65 23.12 74.86 63.25
N GLY A 66 21.82 75.11 63.07
CA GLY A 66 21.24 75.66 61.84
C GLY A 66 21.01 74.62 60.76
N VAL A 67 21.23 73.34 61.04
CA VAL A 67 21.04 72.26 60.06
C VAL A 67 19.56 72.00 59.87
N PHE A 68 19.11 71.89 58.62
CA PHE A 68 17.79 71.41 58.30
C PHE A 68 17.83 70.31 57.23
N ASN A 69 16.76 69.54 57.21
CA ASN A 69 16.50 68.41 56.31
C ASN A 69 15.06 68.53 55.87
N HIS A 70 14.81 68.69 54.57
CA HIS A 70 13.48 68.88 54.03
C HIS A 70 13.31 68.10 52.72
N PRO A 71 12.39 67.12 52.64
CA PRO A 71 12.10 66.43 51.40
C PRO A 71 11.21 67.31 50.50
N LEU A 72 11.75 67.76 49.36
CA LEU A 72 10.95 68.42 48.32
C LEU A 72 9.82 67.50 47.89
N GLY A 73 8.60 68.03 47.81
CA GLY A 73 7.38 67.24 47.61
C GLY A 73 6.53 67.11 48.86
N SER A 74 7.06 67.39 50.05
CA SER A 74 6.34 67.27 51.32
C SER A 74 5.79 68.60 51.87
N GLY A 75 6.15 69.73 51.25
CA GLY A 75 5.64 71.04 51.61
C GLY A 75 4.19 71.24 51.17
N THR A 76 3.68 72.45 51.39
CA THR A 76 2.41 72.88 50.78
C THR A 76 2.70 73.36 49.37
N PRO A 77 2.26 72.65 48.31
CA PRO A 77 2.46 73.10 46.93
C PRO A 77 1.80 74.46 46.74
N SER A 78 2.39 75.31 45.91
CA SER A 78 1.73 76.55 45.52
C SER A 78 0.42 76.23 44.82
N THR A 79 -0.72 76.60 45.43
CA THR A 79 -2.05 76.42 44.83
C THR A 79 -2.33 77.42 43.72
N ALA A 80 -1.46 78.42 43.55
CA ALA A 80 -1.48 79.30 42.40
C ALA A 80 -1.05 78.49 41.18
N PHE A 81 -2.04 78.04 40.41
CA PHE A 81 -1.88 77.52 39.05
C PHE A 81 -1.27 78.64 38.19
N LEU A 82 0.06 78.78 38.27
CA LEU A 82 0.78 79.76 37.47
C LEU A 82 0.80 79.22 36.05
N VAL A 83 -0.12 79.70 35.21
CA VAL A 83 -0.01 79.55 33.76
C VAL A 83 1.25 80.32 33.36
N VAL A 84 2.36 79.61 33.21
CA VAL A 84 3.58 80.20 32.66
C VAL A 84 3.27 80.64 31.22
N ALA A 85 3.79 81.80 30.79
CA ALA A 85 3.67 82.27 29.42
C ALA A 85 4.10 81.16 28.45
N GLY A 86 3.14 80.54 27.76
CA GLY A 86 3.33 79.31 26.98
C GLY A 86 2.29 78.20 27.23
N GLY A 87 1.40 78.35 28.22
CA GLY A 87 0.28 77.42 28.44
C GLY A 87 0.64 76.13 29.18
N ALA A 88 1.86 76.03 29.70
CA ALA A 88 2.30 74.90 30.52
C ALA A 88 1.75 75.04 31.95
N THR A 89 1.02 74.02 32.39
CA THR A 89 0.54 73.86 33.77
C THR A 89 1.69 73.40 34.67
N ILE A 90 2.00 74.13 35.74
CA ILE A 90 2.90 73.63 36.79
C ILE A 90 2.16 72.52 37.56
N PRO A 91 2.69 71.29 37.63
CA PRO A 91 2.06 70.23 38.39
C PRO A 91 1.97 70.58 39.88
N ASN A 92 0.86 70.21 40.53
CA ASN A 92 0.68 70.36 41.99
C ASN A 92 1.49 69.34 42.82
N SER A 93 2.36 68.56 42.17
CA SER A 93 3.19 67.51 42.75
C SER A 93 4.53 67.47 42.03
N LEU A 94 5.59 67.08 42.74
CA LEU A 94 6.91 66.93 42.13
C LEU A 94 6.90 65.70 41.20
N SER A 95 7.18 65.89 39.92
CA SER A 95 7.18 64.83 38.90
C SER A 95 8.59 64.39 38.55
N THR A 96 8.78 63.13 38.16
CA THR A 96 10.05 62.66 37.60
C THR A 96 10.44 63.41 36.32
N THR A 97 9.45 63.87 35.54
CA THR A 97 9.67 64.69 34.35
C THR A 97 10.26 66.07 34.66
N THR A 98 10.19 66.54 35.92
CA THR A 98 10.88 67.77 36.35
C THR A 98 12.40 67.63 36.26
N PHE A 99 12.93 66.40 36.31
CA PHE A 99 14.37 66.12 36.28
C PHE A 99 14.84 65.48 34.96
N ASP A 100 13.91 65.01 34.12
CA ASP A 100 14.20 64.46 32.80
C ASP A 100 14.29 65.57 31.74
N THR A 101 15.41 66.29 31.74
CA THR A 101 15.64 67.42 30.84
C THR A 101 17.10 67.53 30.42
N SER A 102 17.34 68.08 29.23
CA SER A 102 18.68 68.46 28.76
C SER A 102 19.13 69.82 29.29
N SER A 103 18.22 70.58 29.91
CA SER A 103 18.53 71.89 30.51
C SER A 103 19.07 71.73 31.93
N ALA A 104 19.91 72.66 32.37
CA ALA A 104 20.36 72.70 33.77
C ALA A 104 19.14 72.87 34.70
N VAL A 105 19.07 72.06 35.76
CA VAL A 105 18.01 72.17 36.76
C VAL A 105 18.55 72.91 37.98
N PHE A 106 17.85 73.94 38.45
CA PHE A 106 18.25 74.75 39.60
C PHE A 106 17.19 74.73 40.69
N LEU A 107 17.62 74.60 41.94
CA LEU A 107 16.82 74.83 43.13
C LEU A 107 17.03 76.27 43.61
N GLU A 108 15.97 77.06 43.59
CA GLU A 108 15.90 78.37 44.22
C GLU A 108 15.25 78.22 45.59
N ILE A 109 15.91 78.75 46.61
CA ILE A 109 15.43 78.73 48.00
C ILE A 109 15.25 80.18 48.42
N SER A 110 14.06 80.52 48.95
CA SER A 110 13.79 81.81 49.56
C SER A 110 13.42 81.63 51.03
N VAL A 111 14.01 82.42 51.91
CA VAL A 111 13.80 82.36 53.36
C VAL A 111 13.31 83.71 53.83
N GLY A 112 12.11 83.75 54.41
CA GLY A 112 11.50 85.01 54.83
C GLY A 112 11.38 86.05 53.70
N GLY A 113 11.22 85.59 52.46
CA GLY A 113 11.14 86.44 51.26
C GLY A 113 12.47 86.80 50.61
N THR A 114 13.62 86.46 51.23
CA THR A 114 14.95 86.70 50.66
C THR A 114 15.42 85.49 49.85
N ILE A 115 15.66 85.66 48.55
CA ILE A 115 16.17 84.61 47.65
C ILE A 115 17.66 84.39 47.90
N LEU A 116 18.05 83.14 48.12
CA LEU A 116 19.43 82.73 48.29
C LEU A 116 20.07 82.50 46.92
N LEU A 117 21.14 83.24 46.64
CA LEU A 117 21.96 83.14 45.42
C LEU A 117 23.41 82.77 45.78
N PRO A 118 24.12 82.01 44.91
CA PRO A 118 23.64 81.41 43.68
C PRO A 118 22.66 80.24 43.94
N ARG A 119 21.76 79.99 42.99
CA ARG A 119 20.86 78.83 43.05
C ARG A 119 21.65 77.53 42.99
N VAL A 120 21.14 76.50 43.64
CA VAL A 120 21.81 75.20 43.71
C VAL A 120 21.49 74.40 42.45
N GLN A 121 22.49 74.11 41.62
CA GLN A 121 22.29 73.25 40.46
C GLN A 121 22.11 71.80 40.91
N MET A 122 21.02 71.17 40.48
CA MET A 122 20.77 69.75 40.70
C MET A 122 21.31 68.97 39.50
N LEU A 123 22.31 68.13 39.74
CA LEU A 123 22.92 67.28 38.72
C LEU A 123 22.27 65.89 38.74
N SER A 124 22.14 65.28 37.56
CA SER A 124 21.74 63.88 37.48
C SER A 124 22.87 62.97 37.99
N VAL A 125 22.51 61.93 38.75
CA VAL A 125 23.47 60.88 39.12
C VAL A 125 23.60 59.94 37.92
N PRO A 126 24.82 59.69 37.38
CA PRO A 126 25.00 58.91 36.15
C PRO A 126 24.38 57.51 36.17
N TYR A 127 24.23 56.91 37.35
CA TYR A 127 23.62 55.59 37.51
C TYR A 127 22.09 55.61 37.58
N ALA A 128 21.47 56.76 37.87
CA ALA A 128 20.01 56.88 37.94
C ALA A 128 19.35 56.86 36.56
N SER A 129 20.02 57.40 35.51
CA SER A 129 19.50 57.36 34.14
C SER A 129 19.50 55.95 33.52
N LEU A 130 20.40 55.07 34.00
CA LEU A 130 20.48 53.67 33.57
C LEU A 130 19.40 52.79 34.22
N ALA A 131 18.84 53.18 35.37
CA ALA A 131 17.82 52.41 36.07
C ALA A 131 16.48 52.39 35.31
N THR A 132 16.09 53.50 34.68
CA THR A 132 14.85 53.57 33.87
C THR A 132 14.93 52.66 32.63
N THR A 133 16.14 52.44 32.09
CA THR A 133 16.34 51.50 30.97
C THR A 133 16.31 50.05 31.42
N ALA A 134 16.69 49.76 32.68
CA ALA A 134 16.69 48.42 33.24
C ALA A 134 15.28 47.91 33.61
N GLU A 135 14.35 48.79 33.99
CA GLU A 135 12.94 48.38 34.23
C GLU A 135 12.24 47.91 32.95
N ASN A 136 12.58 48.48 31.80
CA ASN A 136 12.05 48.05 30.50
C ASN A 136 12.64 46.72 30.00
N LEU A 137 13.65 46.16 30.69
CA LEU A 137 14.23 44.86 30.37
C LEU A 137 13.62 43.69 31.16
N LYS A 138 12.59 43.92 31.99
CA LYS A 138 11.87 42.83 32.65
C LYS A 138 10.92 42.19 31.63
N PRO A 139 11.24 41.03 31.00
CA PRO A 139 10.44 40.48 29.93
C PRO A 139 9.24 39.79 30.59
N THR A 140 8.08 40.44 30.62
CA THR A 140 6.92 39.90 31.32
C THR A 140 6.08 38.94 30.48
N THR A 141 6.50 38.51 29.27
CA THR A 141 5.97 37.26 28.62
C THR A 141 6.55 36.91 27.25
N SER A 142 7.19 37.81 26.51
CA SER A 142 7.77 37.46 25.20
C SER A 142 8.88 38.42 24.78
N VAL A 143 9.99 37.87 24.30
CA VAL A 143 11.06 38.63 23.63
C VAL A 143 10.91 38.39 22.14
N THR A 144 10.54 39.42 21.39
CA THR A 144 10.57 39.37 19.92
C THR A 144 11.97 39.77 19.46
N VAL A 145 12.82 38.78 19.16
CA VAL A 145 14.14 39.06 18.57
C VAL A 145 14.01 39.01 17.05
N VAL A 146 14.25 40.15 16.39
CA VAL A 146 14.10 40.28 14.94
C VAL A 146 15.22 39.55 14.18
N ASN A 147 16.43 39.48 14.74
CA ASN A 147 17.55 38.73 14.16
C ASN A 147 18.40 38.12 15.28
N ILE A 148 18.49 36.80 15.35
CA ILE A 148 19.49 36.10 16.17
C ILE A 148 20.63 35.69 15.23
N THR A 149 21.77 36.36 15.33
CA THR A 149 23.03 35.88 14.75
C THR A 149 23.88 35.34 15.89
N ALA A 150 23.92 34.02 16.05
CA ALA A 150 24.74 33.35 17.05
C ALA A 150 25.61 32.30 16.38
N SER A 151 26.89 32.22 16.75
CA SER A 151 27.81 31.16 16.29
C SER A 151 27.50 29.80 16.92
N SER A 152 26.78 29.80 18.03
CA SER A 152 26.23 28.61 18.71
C SER A 152 25.10 29.04 19.64
N GLY A 153 24.06 28.22 19.78
CA GLY A 153 23.01 28.43 20.76
C GLY A 153 22.59 27.11 21.38
N THR A 154 22.58 27.04 22.72
CA THR A 154 22.05 25.89 23.45
C THR A 154 20.64 26.23 23.91
N PHE A 155 19.63 25.70 23.23
CA PHE A 155 18.25 25.81 23.69
C PHE A 155 18.06 24.79 24.83
N THR A 156 18.07 25.25 26.09
CA THR A 156 17.81 24.37 27.25
C THR A 156 16.37 24.56 27.70
N ALA A 157 15.56 23.50 27.61
CA ALA A 157 14.17 23.55 28.05
C ALA A 157 14.10 23.48 29.58
N THR A 158 13.34 24.39 30.16
CA THR A 158 12.89 24.31 31.55
C THR A 158 11.39 24.01 31.52
N GLY A 159 10.99 22.73 31.45
CA GLY A 159 9.58 22.30 31.48
C GLY A 159 9.18 21.25 30.43
N ASN A 160 7.86 21.04 30.26
CA ASN A 160 7.28 19.94 29.49
C ASN A 160 7.49 20.04 27.96
N THR A 161 8.62 19.49 27.50
CA THR A 161 8.81 18.58 26.36
C THR A 161 8.38 18.93 24.93
N GLN A 162 8.18 20.20 24.53
CA GLN A 162 8.11 20.55 23.10
C GLN A 162 8.85 21.85 22.76
N TYR A 163 9.82 21.75 21.85
CA TYR A 163 10.29 22.91 21.08
C TYR A 163 9.45 22.98 19.80
N SER A 164 8.64 24.02 19.65
CA SER A 164 8.01 24.34 18.37
C SER A 164 8.77 25.50 17.73
N ILE A 165 9.59 25.19 16.73
CA ILE A 165 10.06 26.22 15.79
C ILE A 165 8.99 26.30 14.70
N ALA A 166 8.05 27.24 14.84
CA ALA A 166 7.08 27.55 13.80
C ALA A 166 7.74 28.51 12.80
N THR A 167 8.32 27.97 11.74
CA THR A 167 8.89 28.79 10.68
C THR A 167 7.84 29.07 9.60
N ALA A 168 7.78 30.30 9.10
CA ALA A 168 6.94 30.66 7.95
C ALA A 168 7.49 30.11 6.61
N SER A 169 8.75 29.65 6.60
CA SER A 169 9.46 29.02 5.49
C SER A 169 10.38 27.91 6.01
N GLY A 170 10.80 26.96 5.18
CA GLY A 170 11.56 25.78 5.64
C GLY A 170 12.83 26.11 6.46
N ILE A 171 13.21 25.21 7.36
CA ILE A 171 14.47 25.30 8.11
C ILE A 171 15.62 24.92 7.17
N SER A 172 16.49 25.87 6.84
CA SER A 172 17.73 25.60 6.11
C SER A 172 18.83 25.24 7.09
N VAL A 173 19.24 23.97 7.10
CA VAL A 173 20.46 23.55 7.82
C VAL A 173 21.64 23.51 6.86
N GLY A 174 22.76 24.09 7.27
CA GLY A 174 24.02 24.01 6.53
C GLY A 174 24.58 22.59 6.47
N ALA A 175 25.81 22.47 5.97
CA ALA A 175 26.53 21.20 5.95
C ALA A 175 26.64 20.61 7.37
N GLY A 176 26.06 19.42 7.58
CA GLY A 176 26.00 18.74 8.89
C GLY A 176 24.64 18.14 9.23
N GLY A 177 23.55 18.61 8.59
CA GLY A 177 22.20 18.08 8.79
C GLY A 177 21.62 18.36 10.18
N VAL A 178 20.40 17.85 10.42
CA VAL A 178 19.78 17.84 11.75
C VAL A 178 19.96 16.43 12.33
N THR A 179 20.63 16.33 13.48
CA THR A 179 20.63 15.08 14.27
C THR A 179 19.55 15.20 15.33
N ALA A 180 18.43 14.50 15.17
CA ALA A 180 17.40 14.40 16.21
C ALA A 180 17.13 12.93 16.53
N ALA A 181 17.03 12.60 17.82
CA ALA A 181 16.70 11.25 18.27
C ALA A 181 15.25 10.85 17.90
N PHE A 182 14.37 11.84 17.72
CA PHE A 182 12.98 11.65 17.31
C PHE A 182 12.57 12.78 16.37
N PHE A 183 12.16 12.43 15.15
CA PHE A 183 11.44 13.34 14.25
C PHE A 183 9.96 12.98 14.31
N LYS A 184 9.10 14.00 14.50
CA LYS A 184 7.65 13.85 14.38
C LYS A 184 7.14 14.88 13.37
N GLY A 185 7.08 14.48 12.10
CA GLY A 185 6.63 15.33 11.00
C GLY A 185 6.87 14.67 9.64
N ASP A 186 6.25 15.23 8.60
CA ASP A 186 6.43 14.76 7.22
C ASP A 186 7.79 15.23 6.68
N LEU A 187 8.62 14.28 6.25
CA LEU A 187 9.90 14.57 5.62
C LEU A 187 9.68 14.89 4.13
N TYR A 188 9.71 16.17 3.77
CA TYR A 188 9.73 16.61 2.37
C TYR A 188 11.16 17.00 1.98
N GLY A 189 11.96 16.03 1.48
CA GLY A 189 13.33 16.32 1.01
C GLY A 189 14.02 15.15 0.31
N ASN A 190 14.77 15.45 -0.75
CA ASN A 190 15.64 14.50 -1.43
C ASN A 190 16.87 14.20 -0.54
N VAL A 191 16.87 13.03 0.09
CA VAL A 191 17.98 12.59 0.95
C VAL A 191 19.14 12.14 0.05
N ASN A 192 19.98 13.07 -0.38
CA ASN A 192 21.16 12.80 -1.21
C ASN A 192 22.35 12.27 -0.36
N GLY A 193 22.05 11.45 0.64
CA GLY A 193 23.02 10.83 1.55
C GLY A 193 22.83 9.31 1.55
N SER A 194 23.93 8.56 1.55
CA SER A 194 23.94 7.09 1.55
C SER A 194 22.91 6.54 2.57
N ALA A 195 21.88 5.86 2.06
CA ALA A 195 20.66 5.46 2.76
C ALA A 195 20.83 4.35 3.81
N GLY A 196 22.01 4.25 4.44
CA GLY A 196 22.35 3.24 5.43
C GLY A 196 22.00 3.62 6.88
N SER A 197 21.53 4.85 7.15
CA SER A 197 21.39 5.36 8.52
C SER A 197 19.95 5.67 8.97
N VAL A 198 18.94 5.48 8.11
CA VAL A 198 17.54 5.49 8.58
C VAL A 198 17.24 4.11 9.15
N ALA A 199 17.36 3.98 10.48
CA ALA A 199 17.08 2.74 11.19
C ALA A 199 15.66 2.26 10.87
N ALA A 200 15.56 1.16 10.10
CA ALA A 200 14.30 0.53 9.70
C ALA A 200 13.39 0.18 10.89
N ASN A 201 13.94 0.09 12.10
CA ASN A 201 13.23 -0.27 13.32
C ASN A 201 12.34 0.86 13.90
N SER A 202 12.37 2.08 13.34
CA SER A 202 11.63 3.22 13.90
C SER A 202 10.51 3.75 13.02
N ILE A 203 10.21 3.08 11.90
CA ILE A 203 9.06 3.43 11.06
C ILE A 203 7.86 2.60 11.50
N THR A 204 7.03 3.19 12.38
CA THR A 204 5.69 2.64 12.68
C THR A 204 4.88 2.63 11.38
N ALA A 205 4.30 1.48 11.03
CA ALA A 205 3.46 1.34 9.85
C ALA A 205 2.35 2.41 9.83
N GLY A 206 2.37 3.25 8.80
CA GLY A 206 1.38 4.28 8.55
C GLY A 206 1.16 4.44 7.05
N THR A 207 0.08 5.13 6.68
CA THR A 207 -0.24 5.41 5.28
C THR A 207 0.81 6.36 4.71
N PHE A 208 1.70 5.85 3.86
CA PHE A 208 2.61 6.70 3.09
C PHE A 208 1.80 7.43 2.01
N GLY A 209 1.91 8.76 1.97
CA GLY A 209 1.52 9.52 0.79
C GLY A 209 2.25 9.02 -0.44
N SER A 210 1.62 9.11 -1.62
CA SER A 210 2.19 8.63 -2.88
C SER A 210 3.65 9.06 -3.09
N ALA A 211 4.51 8.11 -3.48
CA ALA A 211 5.92 8.29 -3.86
C ALA A 211 6.98 8.30 -2.73
N VAL A 212 6.82 7.49 -1.68
CA VAL A 212 7.96 7.12 -0.82
C VAL A 212 8.78 6.03 -1.51
N LEU A 213 9.89 6.42 -2.15
CA LEU A 213 10.92 5.49 -2.60
C LEU A 213 11.67 4.96 -1.37
N LEU A 214 11.34 3.74 -0.96
CA LEU A 214 12.18 3.00 -0.01
C LEU A 214 13.36 2.38 -0.79
N PRO A 215 14.60 2.40 -0.24
CA PRO A 215 15.75 1.79 -0.90
C PRO A 215 15.46 0.32 -1.25
N ALA A 216 15.82 -0.07 -2.47
CA ALA A 216 15.76 -1.46 -2.91
C ALA A 216 16.56 -2.35 -1.93
N GLY A 217 15.92 -3.39 -1.39
CA GLY A 217 16.58 -4.40 -0.56
C GLY A 217 16.26 -4.40 0.94
N ASN A 218 15.52 -3.43 1.48
CA ASN A 218 15.30 -3.31 2.94
C ASN A 218 13.86 -3.54 3.44
N LEU A 219 12.90 -3.95 2.60
CA LEU A 219 11.59 -4.40 3.08
C LEU A 219 11.63 -5.90 3.37
N ILE A 220 11.97 -6.27 4.61
CA ILE A 220 11.92 -7.66 5.09
C ILE A 220 10.53 -8.02 5.67
N GLY A 221 9.56 -7.10 5.63
CA GLY A 221 8.17 -7.33 6.01
C GLY A 221 7.24 -7.01 4.85
N GLY A 222 6.29 -7.90 4.56
CA GLY A 222 5.35 -7.78 3.46
C GLY A 222 4.79 -6.37 3.32
N VAL A 223 4.83 -5.86 2.09
CA VAL A 223 4.39 -4.50 1.75
C VAL A 223 2.88 -4.41 1.95
N ALA A 224 2.44 -3.93 3.11
CA ALA A 224 1.05 -3.50 3.30
C ALA A 224 0.88 -2.12 2.64
N SER A 225 0.84 -2.06 1.30
CA SER A 225 0.48 -0.84 0.58
C SER A 225 -0.86 -1.00 -0.12
N THR A 226 -1.84 -0.22 0.28
CA THR A 226 -3.15 -0.03 -0.37
C THR A 226 -3.08 0.88 -1.60
N ASN A 227 -1.91 1.04 -2.24
CA ASN A 227 -1.76 1.90 -3.41
C ASN A 227 -1.94 1.11 -4.73
N THR A 228 -2.85 1.62 -5.54
CA THR A 228 -3.43 1.01 -6.75
C THR A 228 -2.52 0.92 -7.97
N ALA A 229 -1.23 1.27 -7.89
CA ALA A 229 -0.31 1.14 -9.02
C ALA A 229 1.17 1.24 -8.59
N ASN A 230 1.77 0.15 -8.11
CA ASN A 230 3.23 0.04 -8.07
C ASN A 230 3.71 -0.53 -9.41
N VAL A 231 4.21 0.34 -10.28
CA VAL A 231 5.02 -0.05 -11.43
C VAL A 231 6.44 -0.28 -10.92
N PHE A 232 6.85 -1.53 -10.72
CA PHE A 232 8.23 -1.87 -10.37
C PHE A 232 9.10 -1.80 -11.65
N PRO A 233 9.98 -0.79 -11.83
CA PRO A 233 10.63 -0.56 -13.12
C PRO A 233 11.87 -1.42 -13.37
N LEU A 234 12.21 -2.37 -12.48
CA LEU A 234 13.42 -3.18 -12.61
C LEU A 234 13.21 -4.58 -12.02
N VAL A 235 13.88 -5.57 -12.62
CA VAL A 235 13.93 -6.97 -12.17
C VAL A 235 14.29 -7.03 -10.69
N GLN A 236 13.30 -7.26 -9.84
CA GLN A 236 13.45 -7.42 -8.40
C GLN A 236 13.10 -8.86 -8.04
N THR A 237 14.02 -9.56 -7.39
CA THR A 237 13.75 -10.86 -6.79
C THR A 237 13.00 -10.63 -5.46
N MET A 238 11.70 -10.89 -5.42
CA MET A 238 10.96 -10.89 -4.15
C MET A 238 11.36 -12.13 -3.33
N GLN A 239 12.25 -11.97 -2.36
CA GLN A 239 12.47 -12.99 -1.33
C GLN A 239 11.22 -13.02 -0.42
N GLY A 240 10.33 -13.99 -0.63
CA GLY A 240 9.16 -14.21 0.24
C GLY A 240 7.86 -14.59 -0.46
N GLY A 241 7.79 -14.50 -1.80
CA GLY A 241 6.56 -14.76 -2.54
C GLY A 241 5.47 -13.71 -2.31
N VAL A 242 4.32 -13.87 -2.98
CA VAL A 242 3.13 -13.04 -2.74
C VAL A 242 2.23 -13.77 -1.75
N VAL A 243 2.11 -13.25 -0.53
CA VAL A 243 1.17 -13.78 0.47
C VAL A 243 -0.03 -12.83 0.51
N GLY A 244 -1.12 -13.18 -0.17
CA GLY A 244 -2.34 -12.40 -0.24
C GLY A 244 -3.56 -13.29 -0.46
N SER A 245 -4.73 -12.85 -0.01
CA SER A 245 -6.01 -13.56 -0.25
C SER A 245 -6.43 -13.56 -1.72
N SER A 246 -5.89 -12.64 -2.53
CA SER A 246 -6.00 -12.61 -3.99
C SER A 246 -4.82 -11.84 -4.61
N GLY A 247 -4.53 -12.11 -5.89
CA GLY A 247 -3.51 -11.38 -6.67
C GLY A 247 -3.89 -11.35 -8.15
N SER A 248 -3.66 -10.22 -8.81
CA SER A 248 -3.86 -10.05 -10.26
C SER A 248 -2.51 -9.76 -10.92
N PHE A 249 -2.12 -10.56 -11.92
CA PHE A 249 -0.85 -10.43 -12.64
C PHE A 249 -1.13 -10.02 -14.08
N MET A 250 -0.91 -8.75 -14.41
CA MET A 250 -1.35 -8.16 -15.70
C MET A 250 -0.51 -8.60 -16.91
N ASN A 251 0.68 -9.18 -16.69
CA ASN A 251 1.59 -9.68 -17.74
C ASN A 251 2.02 -11.14 -17.50
N GLY A 252 1.21 -11.91 -16.77
CA GLY A 252 1.53 -13.29 -16.41
C GLY A 252 2.59 -13.42 -15.30
N VAL A 253 2.90 -14.67 -14.95
CA VAL A 253 3.93 -15.04 -13.98
C VAL A 253 4.98 -15.87 -14.72
N THR A 254 6.20 -15.35 -14.86
CA THR A 254 7.35 -16.13 -15.34
C THR A 254 8.13 -16.64 -14.13
N ALA A 255 7.98 -17.92 -13.80
CA ALA A 255 8.71 -18.57 -12.72
C ALA A 255 9.48 -19.78 -13.27
N GLY A 256 10.72 -19.99 -12.78
CA GLY A 256 11.50 -21.20 -13.11
C GLY A 256 10.88 -22.48 -12.54
N SER A 257 10.09 -22.35 -11.47
CA SER A 257 9.25 -23.40 -10.89
C SER A 257 8.17 -22.75 -10.02
N GLY A 258 6.95 -23.30 -9.99
CA GLY A 258 5.88 -22.86 -9.10
C GLY A 258 5.20 -24.06 -8.44
N THR A 259 5.04 -24.03 -7.12
CA THR A 259 4.24 -25.00 -6.39
C THR A 259 2.91 -24.35 -6.06
N PHE A 260 1.84 -24.82 -6.68
CA PHE A 260 0.48 -24.46 -6.29
C PHE A 260 0.02 -25.46 -5.24
N THR A 261 -0.29 -24.99 -4.02
CA THR A 261 -0.84 -25.83 -2.95
C THR A 261 -2.27 -25.41 -2.71
N ALA A 262 -3.23 -26.30 -2.97
CA ALA A 262 -4.63 -26.05 -2.68
C ALA A 262 -4.86 -26.16 -1.16
N THR A 263 -5.33 -25.08 -0.54
CA THR A 263 -5.81 -25.13 0.84
C THR A 263 -7.27 -25.58 0.85
N GLY A 264 -7.50 -26.89 0.89
CA GLY A 264 -8.85 -27.49 0.99
C GLY A 264 -9.19 -28.47 -0.13
N ASN A 265 -10.42 -28.96 -0.11
CA ASN A 265 -10.88 -29.97 -1.05
C ASN A 265 -11.43 -29.33 -2.34
N THR A 266 -10.82 -29.71 -3.47
CA THR A 266 -11.33 -29.66 -4.85
C THR A 266 -11.34 -28.31 -5.57
N GLN A 267 -10.16 -27.89 -6.08
CA GLN A 267 -9.89 -27.60 -7.50
C GLN A 267 -8.68 -26.66 -7.64
N TYR A 268 -7.63 -27.12 -8.33
CA TYR A 268 -6.65 -26.22 -8.94
C TYR A 268 -7.28 -25.65 -10.22
N SER A 269 -8.19 -24.68 -10.10
CA SER A 269 -8.75 -24.02 -11.29
C SER A 269 -7.83 -22.88 -11.71
N ILE A 270 -6.88 -23.18 -12.60
CA ILE A 270 -6.38 -22.13 -13.49
C ILE A 270 -7.50 -21.89 -14.52
N ALA A 271 -8.44 -21.01 -14.19
CA ALA A 271 -9.48 -20.58 -15.11
C ALA A 271 -8.86 -19.60 -16.12
N THR A 272 -8.42 -20.11 -17.26
CA THR A 272 -7.87 -19.29 -18.34
C THR A 272 -8.99 -18.86 -19.29
N ALA A 273 -8.97 -17.59 -19.71
CA ALA A 273 -9.90 -17.10 -20.75
C ALA A 273 -9.56 -17.62 -22.17
N SER A 274 -8.38 -18.25 -22.31
CA SER A 274 -7.87 -18.90 -23.52
C SER A 274 -7.24 -20.26 -23.15
N GLY A 275 -6.87 -21.10 -24.12
CA GLY A 275 -6.27 -22.42 -23.82
C GLY A 275 -4.94 -22.32 -23.04
N ILE A 276 -4.66 -23.32 -22.19
CA ILE A 276 -3.37 -23.46 -21.52
C ILE A 276 -2.33 -23.96 -22.55
N SER A 277 -1.37 -23.12 -22.91
CA SER A 277 -0.24 -23.53 -23.76
C SER A 277 0.84 -24.18 -22.91
N VAL A 278 0.91 -25.51 -22.95
CA VAL A 278 1.98 -26.27 -22.31
C VAL A 278 3.16 -26.35 -23.29
N GLY A 279 4.35 -25.95 -22.85
CA GLY A 279 5.57 -26.09 -23.65
C GLY A 279 5.92 -27.55 -23.95
N ALA A 280 6.98 -27.75 -24.73
CA ALA A 280 7.53 -29.07 -25.00
C ALA A 280 7.83 -29.81 -23.67
N GLY A 281 7.13 -30.92 -23.44
CA GLY A 281 7.18 -31.68 -22.17
C GLY A 281 5.80 -32.10 -21.64
N GLY A 282 4.74 -31.41 -22.07
CA GLY A 282 3.35 -31.74 -21.70
C GLY A 282 3.04 -31.56 -20.21
N VAL A 283 1.83 -31.95 -19.80
CA VAL A 283 1.44 -32.04 -18.38
C VAL A 283 1.60 -33.49 -17.94
N THR A 284 2.53 -33.75 -17.02
CA THR A 284 2.62 -35.04 -16.34
C THR A 284 1.78 -34.98 -15.07
N ALA A 285 0.58 -35.56 -15.11
CA ALA A 285 -0.25 -35.77 -13.93
C ALA A 285 -0.29 -37.28 -13.62
N ALA A 286 -0.08 -37.64 -12.35
CA ALA A 286 -0.11 -39.04 -11.92
C ALA A 286 -1.51 -39.68 -12.07
N PHE A 287 -2.57 -38.86 -12.07
CA PHE A 287 -3.95 -39.28 -12.25
C PHE A 287 -4.74 -38.19 -12.96
N PHE A 288 -5.34 -38.51 -14.11
CA PHE A 288 -6.49 -37.79 -14.64
C PHE A 288 -7.74 -38.55 -14.18
N ASP A 289 -8.29 -38.18 -13.03
CA ASP A 289 -9.64 -38.57 -12.61
C ASP A 289 -10.62 -37.55 -13.20
N GLY A 290 -11.32 -37.91 -14.28
CA GLY A 290 -12.39 -37.10 -14.86
C GLY A 290 -12.62 -37.29 -16.36
N THR A 291 -13.75 -36.75 -16.84
CA THR A 291 -14.08 -36.69 -18.28
C THR A 291 -13.16 -35.70 -18.99
N HIS A 292 -12.31 -36.20 -19.88
CA HIS A 292 -11.47 -35.36 -20.73
C HIS A 292 -12.28 -34.83 -21.92
N TYR A 293 -12.34 -33.51 -22.10
CA TYR A 293 -12.84 -32.86 -23.31
C TYR A 293 -11.64 -32.31 -24.09
N GLY A 294 -11.17 -33.03 -25.10
CA GLY A 294 -10.03 -32.63 -25.93
C GLY A 294 -9.55 -33.71 -26.90
N ASP A 295 -8.64 -33.34 -27.80
CA ASP A 295 -7.97 -34.29 -28.71
C ASP A 295 -7.01 -35.19 -27.91
N ALA A 296 -7.35 -36.48 -27.83
CA ALA A 296 -6.57 -37.50 -27.12
C ALA A 296 -5.38 -38.04 -27.94
N SER A 297 -5.07 -37.46 -29.11
CA SER A 297 -3.99 -37.93 -30.00
C SER A 297 -2.61 -38.05 -29.33
N GLY A 298 -2.36 -37.30 -28.25
CA GLY A 298 -1.12 -37.34 -27.45
C GLY A 298 -1.16 -38.22 -26.19
N MET A 299 -2.29 -38.84 -25.85
CA MET A 299 -2.40 -39.67 -24.64
C MET A 299 -1.84 -41.07 -24.92
N THR A 300 -0.81 -41.47 -24.18
CA THR A 300 -0.22 -42.82 -24.23
C THR A 300 -0.84 -43.73 -23.17
N GLY A 301 -1.05 -45.02 -23.47
CA GLY A 301 -1.50 -46.02 -22.49
C GLY A 301 -3.03 -46.16 -22.32
N ILE A 302 -3.83 -45.40 -23.08
CA ILE A 302 -5.27 -45.59 -23.17
C ILE A 302 -5.57 -46.27 -24.50
N SER A 303 -6.07 -47.51 -24.46
CA SER A 303 -6.56 -48.22 -25.65
C SER A 303 -7.85 -47.53 -26.11
N THR A 304 -7.69 -46.51 -26.96
CA THR A 304 -8.82 -45.81 -27.56
C THR A 304 -9.25 -46.58 -28.81
N ILE A 305 -10.57 -46.70 -29.00
CA ILE A 305 -11.12 -47.08 -30.29
C ILE A 305 -10.81 -45.92 -31.26
N LEU A 306 -9.87 -46.14 -32.17
CA LEU A 306 -9.48 -45.15 -33.17
C LEU A 306 -10.56 -44.99 -34.23
N ARG A 307 -11.16 -46.10 -34.67
CA ARG A 307 -12.21 -46.13 -35.70
C ARG A 307 -13.14 -47.33 -35.52
N GLN A 308 -14.39 -47.19 -35.95
CA GLN A 308 -15.38 -48.26 -36.01
C GLN A 308 -15.96 -48.36 -37.42
N TYR A 309 -16.08 -49.58 -37.93
CA TYR A 309 -16.65 -49.90 -39.23
C TYR A 309 -17.69 -51.01 -39.10
N THR A 310 -18.75 -50.93 -39.89
CA THR A 310 -19.84 -51.90 -39.88
C THR A 310 -20.29 -52.20 -41.31
N SER A 311 -20.45 -53.48 -41.64
CA SER A 311 -21.03 -53.96 -42.89
C SER A 311 -22.12 -54.97 -42.56
N ASN A 312 -23.38 -54.56 -42.72
CA ASN A 312 -24.55 -55.36 -42.41
C ASN A 312 -25.25 -55.78 -43.69
N THR A 313 -25.86 -56.96 -43.69
CA THR A 313 -26.77 -57.40 -44.74
C THR A 313 -28.08 -57.87 -44.14
N THR A 314 -29.17 -57.30 -44.68
CA THR A 314 -30.57 -57.71 -44.45
C THR A 314 -31.13 -58.42 -45.67
N ALA A 315 -30.33 -58.60 -46.73
CA ALA A 315 -30.75 -59.34 -47.90
C ALA A 315 -31.06 -60.78 -47.47
N ALA A 316 -32.32 -61.16 -47.65
CA ALA A 316 -32.75 -62.49 -47.30
C ALA A 316 -32.44 -63.45 -48.43
N SER A 317 -32.07 -64.68 -48.07
CA SER A 317 -31.94 -65.81 -48.97
C SER A 317 -30.73 -65.75 -49.92
N ASN A 318 -29.58 -65.26 -49.43
CA ASN A 318 -28.32 -65.73 -49.99
C ASN A 318 -28.13 -67.16 -49.50
N ARG A 319 -28.34 -68.12 -50.41
CA ARG A 319 -28.02 -69.53 -50.19
C ARG A 319 -26.51 -69.71 -50.37
N ASN A 320 -25.87 -70.49 -49.50
CA ASN A 320 -24.54 -71.00 -49.84
C ASN A 320 -24.69 -72.21 -50.75
N ASP A 321 -24.03 -72.16 -51.91
CA ASP A 321 -23.94 -73.28 -52.83
C ASP A 321 -22.54 -73.93 -52.78
N THR A 322 -21.65 -73.39 -51.93
CA THR A 322 -20.31 -73.91 -51.64
C THR A 322 -20.22 -74.28 -50.16
N ALA A 323 -19.68 -75.46 -49.88
CA ALA A 323 -19.45 -75.93 -48.52
C ALA A 323 -18.28 -75.19 -47.87
N ILE A 324 -18.29 -75.15 -46.53
CA ILE A 324 -17.10 -74.96 -45.70
C ILE A 324 -16.90 -76.31 -45.00
N PRO A 325 -16.03 -77.19 -45.52
CA PRO A 325 -15.87 -78.54 -44.99
C PRO A 325 -15.57 -78.56 -43.50
N ASN A 326 -16.17 -79.52 -42.80
CA ASN A 326 -15.85 -79.81 -41.41
C ASN A 326 -14.69 -80.81 -41.36
N ASP A 327 -13.52 -80.34 -41.77
CA ASP A 327 -12.27 -81.12 -41.83
C ASP A 327 -11.09 -80.36 -41.19
N ASP A 328 -9.89 -80.93 -41.29
CA ASP A 328 -8.65 -80.38 -40.72
C ASP A 328 -7.90 -79.44 -41.69
N THR A 329 -8.59 -78.90 -42.69
CA THR A 329 -8.03 -77.92 -43.61
C THR A 329 -8.45 -76.50 -43.21
N ILE A 330 -7.55 -75.53 -43.41
CA ILE A 330 -7.88 -74.12 -43.17
C ILE A 330 -8.86 -73.67 -44.26
N PRO A 331 -10.05 -73.14 -43.91
CA PRO A 331 -11.02 -72.77 -44.93
C PRO A 331 -10.46 -71.72 -45.89
N SER A 332 -10.67 -71.93 -47.19
CA SER A 332 -10.16 -71.08 -48.26
C SER A 332 -11.18 -70.02 -48.70
N VAL A 333 -10.72 -68.99 -49.40
CA VAL A 333 -11.62 -67.95 -49.94
C VAL A 333 -12.53 -68.47 -51.08
N GLY A 334 -12.36 -69.72 -51.53
CA GLY A 334 -13.29 -70.36 -52.47
C GLY A 334 -14.53 -70.95 -51.78
N GLU A 335 -14.48 -71.13 -50.47
CA GLU A 335 -15.49 -71.84 -49.68
C GLU A 335 -16.52 -70.88 -49.08
N GLY A 336 -17.75 -71.38 -48.92
CA GLY A 336 -18.90 -70.59 -48.52
C GLY A 336 -19.19 -69.38 -49.42
N THR A 337 -20.16 -68.59 -48.99
CA THR A 337 -20.63 -67.38 -49.68
C THR A 337 -20.25 -66.13 -48.90
N GLN A 338 -19.64 -65.15 -49.56
CA GLN A 338 -19.37 -63.84 -48.95
C GLN A 338 -20.68 -63.08 -48.69
N PHE A 339 -20.82 -62.52 -47.50
CA PHE A 339 -22.00 -61.72 -47.12
C PHE A 339 -21.71 -60.31 -46.62
N ALA A 340 -20.47 -60.04 -46.21
CA ALA A 340 -20.04 -58.72 -45.76
C ALA A 340 -18.58 -58.45 -46.18
N SER A 341 -18.25 -57.18 -46.39
CA SER A 341 -16.91 -56.72 -46.74
C SER A 341 -16.66 -55.33 -46.14
N ILE A 342 -15.50 -55.13 -45.54
CA ILE A 342 -15.03 -53.85 -44.99
C ILE A 342 -13.60 -53.60 -45.50
N THR A 343 -13.39 -52.48 -46.18
CA THR A 343 -12.04 -51.99 -46.49
C THR A 343 -11.66 -50.90 -45.50
N VAL A 344 -10.52 -51.06 -44.83
CA VAL A 344 -9.98 -50.11 -43.86
C VAL A 344 -8.52 -49.80 -44.17
N THR A 345 -8.14 -48.53 -44.00
CA THR A 345 -6.75 -48.07 -44.00
C THR A 345 -6.38 -47.76 -42.55
N PRO A 346 -5.65 -48.64 -41.86
CA PRO A 346 -5.31 -48.45 -40.45
C PRO A 346 -4.57 -47.12 -40.25
N VAL A 347 -4.91 -46.43 -39.17
CA VAL A 347 -4.28 -45.17 -38.77
C VAL A 347 -2.84 -45.40 -38.34
N LYS A 348 -2.56 -46.51 -37.62
CA LYS A 348 -1.20 -46.86 -37.19
C LYS A 348 -0.84 -48.28 -37.62
N ALA A 349 0.43 -48.48 -37.95
CA ALA A 349 0.97 -49.79 -38.31
C ALA A 349 0.95 -50.80 -37.16
N ALA A 350 0.89 -50.30 -35.91
CA ALA A 350 0.81 -51.10 -34.69
C ALA A 350 -0.63 -51.24 -34.16
N SER A 351 -1.65 -50.70 -34.84
CA SER A 351 -3.03 -50.85 -34.39
C SER A 351 -3.44 -52.32 -34.30
N MET A 352 -4.34 -52.62 -33.37
CA MET A 352 -5.01 -53.93 -33.30
C MET A 352 -6.39 -53.82 -33.94
N MET A 353 -6.76 -54.82 -34.73
CA MET A 353 -8.06 -54.92 -35.38
C MET A 353 -8.88 -55.94 -34.62
N PHE A 354 -9.97 -55.51 -34.00
CA PHE A 354 -10.95 -56.40 -33.39
C PHE A 354 -12.14 -56.57 -34.33
N LEU A 355 -12.36 -57.79 -34.80
CA LEU A 355 -13.42 -58.13 -35.75
C LEU A 355 -14.44 -59.06 -35.11
N ILE A 356 -15.71 -58.81 -35.39
CA ILE A 356 -16.82 -59.70 -35.06
C ILE A 356 -17.61 -59.95 -36.35
N ALA A 357 -17.71 -61.21 -36.76
CA ALA A 357 -18.58 -61.61 -37.86
C ALA A 357 -19.69 -62.51 -37.34
N THR A 358 -20.94 -62.16 -37.64
CA THR A 358 -22.11 -62.94 -37.22
C THR A 358 -22.98 -63.24 -38.42
N ALA A 359 -23.24 -64.53 -38.66
CA ALA A 359 -24.16 -65.01 -39.67
C ALA A 359 -25.36 -65.69 -39.00
N HIS A 360 -26.53 -65.10 -39.17
CA HIS A 360 -27.80 -65.67 -38.73
C HIS A 360 -28.45 -66.46 -39.86
N GLY A 361 -29.04 -67.61 -39.56
CA GLY A 361 -29.73 -68.40 -40.57
C GLY A 361 -30.09 -69.79 -40.09
N ALA A 362 -30.74 -70.54 -40.96
CA ALA A 362 -31.04 -71.95 -40.77
C ALA A 362 -30.66 -72.74 -42.02
N TYR A 363 -30.49 -74.05 -41.89
CA TYR A 363 -30.27 -74.92 -43.03
C TYR A 363 -31.58 -75.25 -43.75
N SER A 364 -31.50 -75.55 -45.05
CA SER A 364 -32.64 -75.97 -45.83
C SER A 364 -32.87 -77.48 -45.82
N GLY A 365 -33.62 -77.99 -44.84
CA GLY A 365 -34.48 -79.20 -44.88
C GLY A 365 -33.92 -80.58 -45.29
N GLY A 366 -32.71 -80.70 -45.83
CA GLY A 366 -32.02 -81.95 -46.16
C GLY A 366 -30.83 -82.14 -45.23
N ALA A 367 -30.67 -83.34 -44.67
CA ALA A 367 -29.87 -83.65 -43.48
C ALA A 367 -28.33 -83.46 -43.55
N ALA A 368 -27.79 -82.66 -44.47
CA ALA A 368 -26.34 -82.53 -44.69
C ALA A 368 -25.69 -81.30 -44.03
N CYS A 369 -26.46 -80.41 -43.40
CA CYS A 369 -25.99 -79.11 -42.92
C CYS A 369 -26.24 -78.97 -41.40
N ASN A 370 -25.51 -79.74 -40.58
CA ASN A 370 -25.68 -79.75 -39.11
C ASN A 370 -24.86 -78.64 -38.43
N ARG A 371 -23.87 -78.06 -39.12
CA ARG A 371 -23.01 -76.98 -38.59
C ARG A 371 -22.96 -75.80 -39.55
N ALA A 372 -23.27 -74.61 -39.04
CA ALA A 372 -22.97 -73.36 -39.73
C ALA A 372 -21.57 -72.90 -39.34
N PHE A 373 -20.87 -72.34 -40.32
CA PHE A 373 -19.59 -71.68 -40.15
C PHE A 373 -19.71 -70.23 -40.60
N VAL A 374 -19.01 -69.35 -39.89
CA VAL A 374 -18.68 -68.01 -40.34
C VAL A 374 -17.17 -67.85 -40.28
N CYS A 375 -16.55 -67.44 -41.38
CA CYS A 375 -15.12 -67.26 -41.47
C CYS A 375 -14.80 -65.85 -41.93
N VAL A 376 -13.74 -65.25 -41.38
CA VAL A 376 -13.27 -63.92 -41.78
C VAL A 376 -11.93 -64.03 -42.48
N PHE A 377 -11.80 -63.32 -43.59
CA PHE A 377 -10.61 -63.31 -44.42
C PHE A 377 -10.04 -61.90 -44.54
N ASN A 378 -8.73 -61.78 -44.68
CA ASN A 378 -8.05 -60.57 -45.17
C ASN A 378 -7.43 -60.90 -46.53
N GLY A 379 -8.06 -60.42 -47.61
CA GLY A 379 -7.76 -60.92 -48.95
C GLY A 379 -8.07 -62.41 -49.07
N VAL A 380 -7.03 -63.23 -49.27
CA VAL A 380 -7.15 -64.70 -49.40
C VAL A 380 -6.83 -65.45 -48.10
N THR A 381 -6.31 -64.76 -47.08
CA THR A 381 -5.87 -65.38 -45.82
C THR A 381 -7.03 -65.48 -44.84
N ASN A 382 -7.33 -66.69 -44.37
CA ASN A 382 -8.28 -66.93 -43.28
C ASN A 382 -7.70 -66.41 -41.95
N LEU A 383 -8.47 -65.63 -41.20
CA LEU A 383 -8.08 -65.08 -39.91
C LEU A 383 -8.68 -65.84 -38.72
N GLY A 384 -9.73 -66.62 -38.97
CA GLY A 384 -10.48 -67.35 -37.95
C GLY A 384 -11.90 -67.65 -38.42
N CYS A 385 -12.47 -68.69 -37.84
CA CYS A 385 -13.85 -69.11 -38.06
C CYS A 385 -14.56 -69.34 -36.73
N GLY A 386 -15.87 -69.14 -36.73
CA GLY A 386 -16.79 -69.54 -35.68
C GLY A 386 -17.75 -70.58 -36.23
N ALA A 387 -18.09 -71.58 -35.42
CA ALA A 387 -19.05 -72.61 -35.79
C ALA A 387 -20.19 -72.66 -34.78
N THR A 388 -21.39 -72.99 -35.26
CA THR A 388 -22.52 -73.31 -34.40
C THR A 388 -23.25 -74.53 -34.94
N GLN A 389 -23.83 -75.32 -34.05
CA GLN A 389 -24.73 -76.38 -34.48
C GLN A 389 -26.06 -75.76 -34.88
N LEU A 390 -26.53 -76.10 -36.08
CA LEU A 390 -27.84 -75.66 -36.55
C LEU A 390 -28.90 -76.68 -36.18
N THR A 391 -30.08 -76.18 -35.87
CA THR A 391 -31.30 -76.96 -35.86
C THR A 391 -32.19 -76.50 -37.01
N SER A 392 -33.40 -77.06 -37.13
CA SER A 392 -34.42 -76.53 -38.05
C SER A 392 -34.86 -75.09 -37.72
N PHE A 393 -34.37 -74.53 -36.61
CA PHE A 393 -34.60 -73.15 -36.20
C PHE A 393 -33.37 -72.27 -36.45
N PRO A 394 -33.56 -70.95 -36.60
CA PRO A 394 -32.48 -70.03 -36.92
C PRO A 394 -31.45 -69.98 -35.79
N GLY A 395 -30.20 -70.25 -36.12
CA GLY A 395 -29.05 -70.09 -35.25
C GLY A 395 -28.16 -68.92 -35.67
N ALA A 396 -27.12 -68.66 -34.89
CA ALA A 396 -26.08 -67.69 -35.21
C ALA A 396 -24.69 -68.31 -35.08
N ALA A 397 -23.90 -68.29 -36.15
CA ALA A 397 -22.47 -68.55 -36.09
C ALA A 397 -21.74 -67.21 -35.92
N THR A 398 -20.85 -67.13 -34.94
CA THR A 398 -20.09 -65.90 -34.64
C THR A 398 -18.59 -66.18 -34.53
N ALA A 399 -17.77 -65.38 -35.22
CA ALA A 399 -16.31 -65.38 -35.08
C ALA A 399 -15.85 -64.10 -34.38
N TYR A 400 -15.00 -64.24 -33.36
CA TYR A 400 -14.32 -63.14 -32.66
C TYR A 400 -12.83 -63.21 -32.99
N ILE A 401 -12.29 -62.17 -33.62
CA ILE A 401 -10.93 -62.20 -34.16
C ILE A 401 -10.20 -60.93 -33.73
N MET A 402 -8.97 -61.10 -33.26
CA MET A 402 -8.07 -60.00 -32.93
C MET A 402 -6.76 -60.19 -33.69
N VAL A 403 -6.44 -59.25 -34.58
CA VAL A 403 -5.24 -59.33 -35.44
C VAL A 403 -4.52 -57.98 -35.50
N SER A 404 -3.20 -58.00 -35.71
CA SER A 404 -2.45 -56.76 -35.95
C SER A 404 -2.82 -56.14 -37.31
N SER A 405 -2.89 -54.81 -37.35
CA SER A 405 -3.07 -54.05 -38.60
C SER A 405 -1.91 -54.24 -39.57
N GLY A 406 -0.72 -54.62 -39.08
CA GLY A 406 0.46 -54.97 -39.87
C GLY A 406 0.92 -53.91 -40.87
N GLY A 407 0.54 -52.65 -40.68
CA GLY A 407 0.82 -51.54 -41.59
C GLY A 407 -0.35 -50.56 -41.72
N THR A 408 -0.14 -49.51 -42.50
CA THR A 408 -1.16 -48.47 -42.80
C THR A 408 -1.71 -48.58 -44.22
N ALA A 409 -1.37 -49.65 -44.95
CA ALA A 409 -1.95 -49.91 -46.27
C ALA A 409 -3.42 -50.32 -46.13
N ALA A 410 -4.24 -50.00 -47.15
CA ALA A 410 -5.63 -50.43 -47.19
C ALA A 410 -5.73 -51.96 -47.18
N ARG A 411 -6.63 -52.50 -46.36
CA ARG A 411 -6.91 -53.94 -46.20
C ARG A 411 -8.40 -54.18 -46.31
N THR A 412 -8.78 -55.28 -46.94
CA THR A 412 -10.18 -55.66 -47.10
C THR A 412 -10.44 -56.93 -46.32
N TYR A 413 -11.31 -56.81 -45.32
CA TYR A 413 -11.81 -57.91 -44.52
C TYR A 413 -13.15 -58.37 -45.07
N THR A 414 -13.28 -59.65 -45.40
CA THR A 414 -14.53 -60.24 -45.88
C THR A 414 -15.01 -61.31 -44.92
N ALA A 415 -16.32 -61.36 -44.69
CA ALA A 415 -16.95 -62.43 -43.93
C ALA A 415 -17.71 -63.34 -44.89
N ARG A 416 -17.50 -64.65 -44.73
CA ARG A 416 -18.16 -65.70 -45.51
C ARG A 416 -18.90 -66.63 -44.58
N PHE A 417 -20.04 -67.12 -45.03
CA PHE A 417 -20.85 -68.10 -44.31
C PHE A 417 -21.00 -69.36 -45.15
N GLY A 418 -21.25 -70.49 -44.49
CA GLY A 418 -21.58 -71.74 -45.15
C GLY A 418 -21.87 -72.82 -44.14
N CYS A 419 -22.08 -74.04 -44.63
CA CYS A 419 -22.10 -75.22 -43.78
C CYS A 419 -21.23 -76.35 -44.35
N GLU A 420 -21.11 -77.44 -43.59
CA GLU A 420 -20.25 -78.59 -43.92
C GLU A 420 -20.61 -79.30 -45.23
N SER A 421 -21.78 -79.01 -45.79
CA SER A 421 -22.19 -79.41 -47.13
C SER A 421 -22.64 -78.20 -47.97
N ALA A 422 -22.71 -78.39 -49.28
CA ALA A 422 -23.18 -77.37 -50.22
C ALA A 422 -24.71 -77.13 -50.15
N ASP A 423 -25.41 -77.67 -49.14
CA ASP A 423 -26.88 -77.73 -49.08
C ASP A 423 -27.53 -76.66 -48.20
N GLY A 424 -27.25 -75.39 -48.53
CA GLY A 424 -28.22 -74.31 -48.33
C GLY A 424 -28.48 -73.86 -46.90
N PHE A 425 -27.44 -73.46 -46.19
CA PHE A 425 -27.58 -72.41 -45.18
C PHE A 425 -28.17 -71.16 -45.83
N GLN A 426 -29.30 -70.72 -45.30
CA GLN A 426 -29.97 -69.51 -45.76
C GLN A 426 -29.69 -68.36 -44.80
N LEU A 427 -28.92 -67.39 -45.27
CA LEU A 427 -28.61 -66.19 -44.49
C LEU A 427 -29.89 -65.37 -44.23
N ASN A 428 -30.09 -64.99 -42.97
CA ASN A 428 -31.22 -64.22 -42.46
C ASN A 428 -32.60 -64.86 -42.73
N GLY A 429 -32.65 -66.18 -42.91
CA GLY A 429 -33.85 -66.89 -43.33
C GLY A 429 -33.91 -68.36 -42.87
N ILE A 430 -35.01 -69.00 -43.26
CA ILE A 430 -35.22 -70.46 -43.22
C ILE A 430 -35.50 -70.94 -44.63
N SER A 431 -35.45 -72.26 -44.84
CA SER A 431 -35.68 -72.94 -46.12
C SER A 431 -36.77 -72.35 -47.04
N THR A 432 -37.85 -71.82 -46.46
CA THR A 432 -39.06 -71.32 -47.14
C THR A 432 -39.21 -69.80 -47.17
N GLY A 433 -38.27 -69.01 -46.62
CA GLY A 433 -38.36 -67.55 -46.67
C GLY A 433 -37.61 -66.79 -45.59
N ARG A 434 -37.91 -65.48 -45.53
CA ARG A 434 -37.30 -64.56 -44.55
C ARG A 434 -37.83 -64.84 -43.15
N LEU A 435 -36.98 -64.63 -42.14
CA LEU A 435 -37.40 -64.64 -40.75
C LEU A 435 -37.71 -63.24 -40.24
N LEU A 436 -38.65 -63.13 -39.29
CA LEU A 436 -38.99 -61.88 -38.61
C LEU A 436 -39.33 -60.74 -39.59
N GLY A 437 -40.04 -61.04 -40.68
CA GLY A 437 -40.38 -60.05 -41.71
C GLY A 437 -39.18 -59.52 -42.51
N GLY A 438 -38.02 -60.18 -42.45
CA GLY A 438 -36.77 -59.73 -43.07
C GLY A 438 -35.95 -58.75 -42.21
N ALA A 439 -36.31 -58.58 -40.93
CA ALA A 439 -35.55 -57.74 -40.00
C ALA A 439 -34.26 -58.42 -39.47
N MET A 440 -34.13 -59.73 -39.66
CA MET A 440 -32.92 -60.45 -39.26
C MET A 440 -31.72 -59.94 -40.05
N THR A 441 -30.65 -59.59 -39.32
CA THR A 441 -29.46 -58.93 -39.88
C THR A 441 -28.23 -59.74 -39.52
N SER A 442 -27.39 -60.00 -40.52
CA SER A 442 -26.04 -60.55 -40.34
C SER A 442 -25.03 -59.46 -40.63
N GLY A 443 -23.84 -59.50 -40.03
CA GLY A 443 -22.87 -58.42 -40.20
C GLY A 443 -21.43 -58.78 -39.89
N LEU A 444 -20.55 -57.92 -40.37
CA LEU A 444 -19.14 -57.81 -39.99
C LEU A 444 -18.95 -56.46 -39.31
N TYR A 445 -18.36 -56.47 -38.12
CA TYR A 445 -18.01 -55.29 -37.34
C TYR A 445 -16.51 -55.28 -37.12
N LEU A 446 -15.91 -54.10 -37.20
CA LEU A 446 -14.48 -53.92 -37.04
C LEU A 446 -14.20 -52.66 -36.22
N TRP A 447 -13.37 -52.82 -35.19
CA TRP A 447 -12.80 -51.73 -34.41
C TRP A 447 -11.29 -51.71 -34.59
N GLU A 448 -10.76 -50.56 -34.99
CA GLU A 448 -9.33 -50.28 -34.91
C GLU A 448 -9.03 -49.76 -33.50
N LEU A 449 -8.18 -50.46 -32.77
CA LEU A 449 -7.75 -50.12 -31.43
C LEU A 449 -6.34 -49.50 -31.50
N GLY A 450 -6.14 -48.41 -30.77
CA GLY A 450 -4.82 -47.79 -30.62
C GLY A 450 -3.85 -48.75 -29.94
N GLY A 451 -2.82 -49.16 -30.68
CA GLY A 451 -1.69 -49.94 -30.16
C GLY A 451 -0.74 -49.12 -29.30
#